data_AF-A0A7Z0SBH3-F1
#
_entry.id   AF-A0A7Z0SBH3-F1
#
_cell.length_a   1.000
_cell.length_b   1.000
_cell.length_c   1.000
_cell.angle_alpha   90.00
_cell.angle_beta   90.00
_cell.angle_gamma   90.00
#
_symmetry.space_group_name_H-M   'P 1'
#
loop_
_entity.id
_entity.type
_entity.pdbx_description
1 polymer ?
#
loop_
_entity_poly.entity_id
_entity_poly.type
_entity_poly.pdbx_seq_one_letter_code
_entity_poly.pdbx_strand_id
1 'polypeptide(L)' 'YSQAKLNAIARRLNERPRKTLNYETPAQRFNQTVASTG' A
#
# COMPACT_ATOMS: atom_id res chain seq x y z
N TYR A 1 -8.58 -18.30 7.79
CA TYR A 1 -8.94 -17.05 7.07
C TYR A 1 -9.00 -17.39 5.58
N SER A 2 -9.98 -16.90 4.82
CA SER A 2 -9.99 -17.09 3.35
C SER A 2 -9.03 -16.11 2.66
N GLN A 3 -8.57 -16.44 1.45
CA GLN A 3 -7.71 -15.54 0.67
C GLN A 3 -8.39 -14.19 0.44
N ALA A 4 -9.70 -14.19 0.16
CA ALA A 4 -10.49 -12.97 0.01
C ALA A 4 -10.42 -12.08 1.27
N LYS A 5 -10.52 -12.69 2.46
CA LYS A 5 -10.40 -11.97 3.73
C LYS A 5 -9.00 -11.39 3.93
N LEU A 6 -7.96 -12.15 3.59
CA LEU A 6 -6.57 -11.68 3.70
C LEU A 6 -6.28 -10.54 2.72
N ASN A 7 -6.78 -10.63 1.48
CA ASN A 7 -6.64 -9.58 0.47
C ASN A 7 -7.32 -8.27 0.90
N ALA A 8 -8.51 -8.36 1.50
CA ALA A 8 -9.21 -7.21 2.03
C ALA A 8 -8.43 -6.52 3.16
N ILE A 9 -7.82 -7.31 4.07
CA ILE A 9 -6.96 -6.79 5.14
C ILE A 9 -5.72 -6.11 4.55
N ALA A 10 -5.03 -6.76 3.61
CA ALA A 10 -3.84 -6.23 2.97
C ALA A 10 -4.11 -4.90 2.25
N ARG A 11 -5.20 -4.81 1.47
CA ARG A 11 -5.63 -3.58 0.81
C ARG A 11 -5.84 -2.44 1.81
N ARG A 12 -6.59 -2.70 2.87
CA ARG A 12 -6.82 -1.70 3.93
C ARG A 12 -5.53 -1.24 4.59
N LEU A 13 -4.54 -2.13 4.79
CA LEU A 13 -3.26 -1.75 5.37
C LEU A 13 -2.39 -0.92 4.43
N ASN A 14 -2.45 -1.20 3.13
CA ASN A 14 -1.66 -0.52 2.09
C ASN A 14 -2.21 0.86 1.72
N GLU A 15 -3.50 1.12 1.97
CA GLU A 15 -4.16 2.42 1.73
C GLU A 15 -4.04 3.39 2.93
N ARG A 16 -3.44 2.98 4.05
CA ARG A 16 -3.36 3.83 5.25
C ARG A 16 -2.18 4.81 5.20
N PRO A 17 -2.42 6.13 5.40
CA PRO A 17 -1.37 7.12 5.59
C PRO A 17 -0.40 6.74 6.71
N ARG A 18 0.91 6.84 6.45
CA ARG A 18 1.95 6.58 7.45
C ARG A 18 2.72 7.85 7.75
N LYS A 19 2.82 8.21 9.03
CA LYS A 19 3.63 9.37 9.48
C LYS A 19 5.09 9.30 9.00
N THR A 20 5.67 8.10 9.01
CA THR A 20 7.04 7.82 8.53
C THR A 20 7.21 7.98 7.02
N LEU A 21 6.12 8.04 6.27
CA LEU A 21 6.10 8.30 4.83
C LEU A 21 5.54 9.71 4.55
N ASN A 22 5.67 10.66 5.49
CA ASN A 22 5.09 12.00 5.39
C ASN A 22 3.58 11.99 5.10
N TYR A 23 2.87 11.02 5.69
CA TYR A 23 1.44 10.75 5.49
C TYR A 23 1.06 10.19 4.10
N GLU A 24 2.03 9.79 3.27
CA GLU A 24 1.75 8.95 2.10
C GLU A 24 1.35 7.52 2.50
N THR A 25 0.65 6.85 1.58
CA THR A 25 0.24 5.44 1.72
C THR A 25 1.32 4.53 1.13
N PRO A 26 1.49 3.30 1.68
CA PRO A 26 2.36 2.29 1.07
C PRO A 26 2.06 2.04 -0.42
N ALA A 27 0.79 2.04 -0.82
CA ALA A 27 0.39 1.88 -2.21
C ALA A 27 0.92 3.01 -3.12
N GLN A 28 0.90 4.27 -2.65
CA GLN A 28 1.44 5.40 -3.41
C GLN A 28 2.95 5.30 -3.60
N ARG A 29 3.71 4.99 -2.53
CA ARG A 29 5.17 4.78 -2.63
C ARG A 29 5.53 3.66 -3.59
N PHE A 30 4.79 2.54 -3.53
CA PHE A 30 4.99 1.42 -4.43
C PHE A 30 4.84 1.85 -5.91
N ASN A 31 3.76 2.55 -6.23
CA ASN A 31 3.51 3.04 -7.58
C ASN A 31 4.60 4.00 -8.08
N GLN A 32 5.11 4.89 -7.22
CA GLN A 32 6.23 5.79 -7.56
C GLN A 32 7.51 5.01 -7.89
N THR A 33 7.85 4.01 -7.08
CA THR A 33 9.04 3.17 -7.29
C THR A 33 8.95 2.39 -8.60
N VAL A 34 7.80 1.79 -8.89
CA VAL A 34 7.59 1.02 -10.13
C VAL A 34 7.59 1.92 -11.37
N ALA A 35 6.97 3.10 -11.29
CA ALA A 35 6.97 4.08 -12.38
C ALA A 35 8.38 4.58 -12.74
N SER A 36 9.32 4.55 -11.79
CA SER A 36 10.73 4.95 -12.01
C SER A 36 11.56 3.86 -12.71
N THR A 37 11.00 2.68 -12.93
CA THR A 37 11.68 1.52 -13.53
C THR A 37 11.14 1.11 -14.91
N GLY A 38 10.26 1.93 -15.50
CA GLY A 38 9.65 1.73 -16.82
C GLY A 38 10.34 2.52 -17.92
#